data_AF-A0A3D3L2C8-F1
#
_entry.id   AF-A0A3D3L2C8-F1
#
_cell.length_a   1.000
_cell.length_b   1.000
_cell.length_c   1.000
_cell.angle_alpha   90.00
_cell.angle_beta   90.00
_cell.angle_gamma   90.00
#
_symmetry.space_group_name_H-M   'P 1'
#
loop_
_entity.id
_entity.type
_entity.pdbx_description
1 polymer ?
#
loop_
_entity_poly.entity_id
_entity_poly.type
_entity_poly.pdbx_seq_one_letter_code
_entity_poly.pdbx_strand_id
1 'polypeptide(L)'
;MEENKNKLREQIQRILTKGTFASDVAVMTSGTGFGQLIFLGFSPIFMRLFTPEAFGNLALVMSISAIVAIVITLRYEMAIPIAADDKKAINLFILSIGLSTMFTIVLLIFFLLLKTTIMSFLNFPEFKILFFIPLTAFIEATINTFHYWF
;
A
#
# COMPACT_ATOMS: atom_id res chain seq x y z
N MET A 1 -28.05 -28.87 14.86
CA MET A 1 -26.74 -28.43 15.41
C MET A 1 -25.54 -29.14 14.78
N GLU A 2 -25.63 -30.43 14.42
CA GLU A 2 -24.53 -31.16 13.78
C GLU A 2 -24.17 -30.68 12.36
N GLU A 3 -25.17 -30.31 11.55
CA GLU A 3 -24.94 -29.82 10.18
C GLU A 3 -24.04 -28.57 10.14
N ASN A 4 -24.18 -27.68 11.13
CA ASN A 4 -23.39 -26.44 11.21
C ASN A 4 -21.93 -26.73 11.64
N LYS A 5 -21.70 -27.77 12.45
CA LYS A 5 -20.35 -28.22 12.83
C LYS A 5 -19.61 -28.84 11.65
N ASN A 6 -20.30 -29.60 10.79
CA ASN A 6 -19.70 -30.21 9.61
C ASN A 6 -19.34 -29.16 8.55
N LYS A 7 -20.23 -28.18 8.29
CA LYS A 7 -19.93 -27.04 7.40
C LYS A 7 -18.73 -26.22 7.87
N LEU A 8 -18.63 -25.96 9.18
CA LEU A 8 -17.50 -25.22 9.76
C LEU A 8 -16.18 -25.99 9.61
N ARG A 9 -16.19 -27.32 9.82
CA ARG A 9 -15.00 -28.17 9.65
C ARG A 9 -14.52 -28.21 8.20
N GLU A 10 -15.44 -28.31 7.24
CA GLU A 10 -15.09 -28.27 5.81
C GLU A 10 -14.49 -26.91 5.41
N GLN A 11 -15.04 -25.79 5.92
CA GLN A 11 -14.49 -24.46 5.67
C GLN A 11 -13.07 -24.31 6.26
N ILE A 12 -12.85 -24.78 7.48
CA ILE A 12 -11.52 -24.77 8.12
C ILE A 12 -10.54 -25.65 7.32
N GLN A 13 -10.96 -26.83 6.87
CA GLN A 13 -10.13 -27.69 6.03
C GLN A 13 -9.77 -27.02 4.71
N ARG A 14 -10.70 -26.32 4.05
CA ARG A 14 -10.41 -25.56 2.82
C ARG A 14 -9.36 -24.47 3.07
N ILE A 15 -9.48 -23.72 4.16
CA ILE A 15 -8.50 -22.68 4.54
C ILE A 15 -7.11 -23.28 4.80
N LEU A 16 -7.03 -24.49 5.36
CA LEU A 16 -5.76 -25.16 5.67
C LEU A 16 -5.16 -25.93 4.47
N THR A 17 -5.94 -26.16 3.42
CA THR A 17 -5.49 -26.92 2.24
C THR A 17 -4.81 -25.97 1.25
N LYS A 18 -3.49 -26.13 1.11
CA LYS A 18 -2.66 -25.34 0.18
C LYS A 18 -3.16 -25.45 -1.27
N GLY A 19 -3.11 -24.34 -2.00
CA GLY A 19 -3.51 -24.27 -3.42
C GLY A 19 -5.02 -24.08 -3.65
N THR A 20 -5.80 -23.82 -2.59
CA THR A 20 -7.19 -23.39 -2.74
C THR A 20 -7.28 -21.87 -2.61
N PHE A 21 -8.21 -21.26 -3.35
CA PHE A 21 -8.51 -19.83 -3.24
C PHE A 21 -8.76 -19.39 -1.79
N ALA A 22 -9.43 -20.22 -0.98
CA ALA A 22 -9.68 -19.92 0.43
C ALA A 22 -8.40 -19.88 1.27
N SER A 23 -7.44 -20.77 0.99
CA SER A 23 -6.11 -20.76 1.61
C SER A 23 -5.34 -19.50 1.22
N ASP A 24 -5.34 -19.12 -0.05
CA ASP A 24 -4.57 -17.95 -0.55
C ASP A 24 -5.12 -16.64 0.05
N VAL A 25 -6.45 -16.47 0.04
CA VAL A 25 -7.12 -15.34 0.71
C VAL A 25 -6.83 -15.33 2.21
N ALA A 26 -6.82 -16.49 2.87
CA ALA A 26 -6.54 -16.59 4.30
C ALA A 26 -5.08 -16.21 4.62
N VAL A 27 -4.11 -16.62 3.79
CA VAL A 27 -2.70 -16.23 3.94
C VAL A 27 -2.55 -14.71 3.80
N MET A 28 -3.15 -14.10 2.78
CA MET A 28 -3.08 -12.65 2.57
C MET A 28 -3.75 -11.88 3.71
N THR A 29 -4.99 -12.26 4.07
CA THR A 29 -5.75 -11.59 5.13
C THR A 29 -5.10 -11.73 6.49
N SER A 30 -4.55 -12.91 6.82
CA SER A 30 -3.86 -13.12 8.09
C SER A 30 -2.56 -12.31 8.18
N GLY A 31 -1.81 -12.19 7.07
CA GLY A 31 -0.64 -11.32 6.99
C GLY A 31 -0.98 -9.86 7.24
N THR A 32 -1.96 -9.31 6.53
CA THR A 32 -2.42 -7.93 6.72
C THR A 32 -2.99 -7.70 8.11
N GLY A 33 -3.84 -8.61 8.59
CA GLY A 33 -4.45 -8.53 9.92
C GLY A 33 -3.40 -8.55 11.03
N PHE A 34 -2.38 -9.41 10.92
CA PHE A 34 -1.29 -9.47 11.88
C PHE A 34 -0.47 -8.17 11.90
N GLY A 35 -0.17 -7.59 10.74
CA GLY A 35 0.51 -6.28 10.65
C GLY A 35 -0.29 -5.15 11.31
N GLN A 36 -1.61 -5.13 11.11
CA GLN A 36 -2.48 -4.14 11.76
C GLN A 36 -2.54 -4.32 13.28
N LEU A 37 -2.56 -5.57 13.78
CA LEU A 37 -2.54 -5.84 15.22
C LEU A 37 -1.25 -5.34 15.88
N ILE A 38 -0.11 -5.48 15.20
CA ILE A 38 1.15 -4.89 15.66
C ILE A 38 1.00 -3.37 15.77
N PHE A 39 0.56 -2.70 14.70
CA PHE A 39 0.38 -1.25 14.70
C PHE A 39 -0.57 -0.78 15.82
N LEU A 40 -1.71 -1.46 15.99
CA LEU A 40 -2.68 -1.16 17.06
C LEU A 40 -2.09 -1.38 18.45
N GLY A 41 -1.29 -2.44 18.65
CA GLY A 41 -0.61 -2.71 19.92
C GLY A 41 0.46 -1.67 20.27
N PHE A 42 1.13 -1.08 19.29
CA PHE A 42 2.10 0.01 19.48
C PHE A 42 1.45 1.40 19.54
N SER A 43 0.19 1.54 19.13
CA SER A 43 -0.54 2.81 19.16
C SER A 43 -0.49 3.55 20.52
N PRO A 44 -0.66 2.89 21.70
CA PRO A 44 -0.53 3.59 22.99
C PRO A 44 0.89 4.10 23.27
N ILE A 45 1.92 3.42 22.74
CA ILE A 45 3.32 3.85 22.88
C ILE A 45 3.56 5.07 21.99
N PHE A 46 3.09 5.02 20.74
CA PHE A 46 3.19 6.15 19.82
C PHE A 46 2.46 7.39 20.32
N MET A 47 1.26 7.25 20.88
CA MET A 47 0.52 8.37 21.47
C MET A 47 1.22 9.01 22.67
N ARG A 48 2.12 8.30 23.34
CA ARG A 48 2.94 8.85 24.44
C ARG A 48 4.21 9.55 23.95
N LEU A 49 4.79 9.06 22.86
CA LEU A 49 6.05 9.56 22.31
C LEU A 49 5.87 10.71 21.31
N PHE A 50 4.74 10.76 20.61
CA PHE A 50 4.47 11.72 19.54
C PHE A 50 3.34 12.68 19.90
N THR A 51 3.47 13.94 19.49
CA THR A 51 2.42 14.95 19.70
C THR A 51 1.26 14.74 18.73
N PRO A 52 0.04 15.22 19.06
CA PRO A 52 -1.09 15.18 18.13
C PRO A 52 -0.81 15.84 16.77
N GLU A 53 0.02 16.90 16.73
CA GLU A 53 0.40 17.54 15.45
C GLU A 53 1.20 16.60 14.54
N ALA A 54 2.05 15.73 15.12
CA ALA A 54 2.81 14.76 14.34
C ALA A 54 1.91 13.75 13.61
N PHE A 55 0.81 13.33 14.25
CA PHE A 55 -0.20 12.48 13.59
C PHE A 55 -0.96 13.22 12.49
N GLY A 56 -1.22 14.51 12.65
CA GLY A 56 -1.80 15.35 11.59
C GLY A 56 -0.89 15.44 10.36
N ASN A 57 0.41 15.67 10.57
CA ASN A 57 1.40 15.70 9.49
C ASN A 57 1.51 14.33 8.79
N LEU A 58 1.51 13.23 9.55
CA LEU A 58 1.51 11.88 8.99
C LEU A 58 0.27 11.63 8.13
N ALA A 59 -0.93 11.98 8.63
CA ALA A 59 -2.18 11.82 7.88
C ALA A 59 -2.17 12.61 6.56
N LEU A 60 -1.59 13.80 6.57
CA LEU A 60 -1.43 14.64 5.39
C LEU A 60 -0.51 13.95 4.36
N VAL A 61 0.66 13.47 4.79
CA VAL A 61 1.59 12.72 3.92
C VAL A 61 0.89 11.50 3.32
N MET A 62 0.27 10.67 4.16
CA MET A 62 -0.45 9.46 3.71
C MET A 62 -1.54 9.79 2.69
N SER A 63 -2.33 10.85 2.92
CA SER A 63 -3.43 11.22 2.03
C SER A 63 -2.95 11.66 0.65
N ILE A 64 -1.89 12.48 0.60
CA ILE A 64 -1.29 12.91 -0.67
C ILE A 64 -0.62 11.72 -1.36
N SER A 65 0.14 10.93 -0.61
CA SER A 65 0.83 9.75 -1.14
C SER A 65 -0.14 8.75 -1.75
N ALA A 66 -1.31 8.50 -1.14
CA ALA A 66 -2.32 7.60 -1.68
C ALA A 66 -2.84 8.04 -3.06
N ILE A 67 -3.06 9.34 -3.25
CA ILE A 67 -3.47 9.89 -4.54
C ILE A 67 -2.33 9.74 -5.56
N VAL A 68 -1.11 10.10 -5.15
CA VAL A 68 0.08 10.03 -6.00
C VAL A 68 0.38 8.58 -6.42
N ALA A 69 0.26 7.62 -5.50
CA ALA A 69 0.53 6.20 -5.73
C ALA A 69 -0.29 5.63 -6.90
N ILE A 70 -1.53 6.09 -7.07
CA ILE A 70 -2.40 5.69 -8.19
C ILE A 70 -1.91 6.30 -9.53
N VAL A 71 -1.36 7.50 -9.48
CA VAL A 71 -0.94 8.25 -10.68
C VAL A 71 0.41 7.75 -11.18
N ILE A 72 1.35 7.43 -10.29
CA ILE A 72 2.73 7.08 -10.67
C ILE A 72 2.86 5.74 -11.40
N THR A 73 1.89 4.85 -11.23
CA THR A 73 1.81 3.57 -11.97
C THR A 73 0.97 3.68 -13.24
N LEU A 74 0.33 4.83 -13.49
CA LEU A 74 -0.64 5.06 -14.57
C LEU A 74 -1.79 4.03 -14.60
N ARG A 75 -2.07 3.38 -13.46
CA ARG A 75 -3.05 2.28 -13.33
C ARG A 75 -2.74 1.04 -14.17
N TYR A 76 -1.50 0.85 -14.65
CA TYR A 76 -1.13 -0.38 -15.35
C TYR A 76 -1.19 -1.61 -14.45
N GLU A 77 -1.08 -1.45 -13.13
CA GLU A 77 -1.22 -2.51 -12.15
C GLU A 77 -2.61 -3.16 -12.19
N MET A 78 -3.66 -2.43 -12.60
CA MET A 78 -5.02 -2.99 -12.74
C MET A 78 -5.15 -3.97 -13.92
N ALA A 79 -4.19 -3.95 -14.86
CA ALA A 79 -4.18 -4.85 -16.00
C ALA A 79 -3.54 -6.22 -15.66
N ILE A 80 -2.86 -6.34 -14.52
CA ILE A 80 -2.16 -7.57 -14.11
C ILE A 80 -3.14 -8.76 -13.98
N PRO A 81 -4.28 -8.67 -13.27
CA PRO A 81 -5.16 -9.83 -13.05
C PRO A 81 -5.91 -10.30 -14.30
N ILE A 82 -6.07 -9.42 -15.30
CA ILE A 82 -6.78 -9.70 -16.55
C ILE A 82 -5.84 -10.06 -17.71
N ALA A 83 -4.54 -10.18 -17.43
CA ALA A 83 -3.56 -10.56 -18.44
C ALA A 83 -3.87 -11.94 -19.02
N ALA A 84 -3.71 -12.09 -20.34
CA ALA A 84 -4.05 -13.33 -21.04
C ALA A 84 -3.09 -14.50 -20.70
N ASP A 85 -1.89 -14.20 -20.20
CA ASP A 85 -0.86 -15.18 -19.90
C ASP A 85 0.10 -14.64 -18.83
N ASP A 86 0.77 -15.53 -18.09
CA ASP A 86 1.69 -15.19 -17.01
C ASP A 86 2.83 -14.29 -17.47
N LYS A 87 3.31 -14.44 -18.71
CA LYS A 87 4.39 -13.60 -19.24
C LYS A 87 3.94 -12.15 -19.39
N LYS A 88 2.72 -11.92 -19.88
CA LYS A 88 2.14 -10.57 -19.94
C LYS A 88 1.89 -10.00 -18.55
N ALA A 89 1.42 -10.81 -17.60
CA ALA A 89 1.26 -10.37 -16.21
C ALA A 89 2.60 -9.88 -15.63
N ILE A 90 3.69 -10.64 -15.84
CA ILE A 90 5.03 -10.27 -15.38
C ILE A 90 5.51 -8.98 -16.06
N ASN A 91 5.29 -8.85 -17.37
CA ASN A 91 5.67 -7.64 -18.10
C ASN A 91 4.92 -6.40 -17.58
N LEU A 92 3.63 -6.54 -17.26
CA LEU A 92 2.82 -5.47 -16.66
C LEU A 92 3.27 -5.14 -15.23
N PHE A 93 3.65 -6.15 -14.45
CA PHE A 93 4.24 -5.97 -13.12
C PHE A 93 5.54 -5.16 -13.20
N ILE A 94 6.49 -5.58 -14.04
CA ILE A 94 7.77 -4.89 -14.24
C ILE A 94 7.53 -3.48 -14.77
N LEU A 95 6.60 -3.29 -15.70
CA LEU A 95 6.22 -1.98 -16.22
C LEU A 95 5.69 -1.06 -15.11
N SER A 96 4.79 -1.57 -14.26
CA SER A 96 4.18 -0.80 -13.16
C SER A 96 5.24 -0.34 -12.15
N ILE A 97 6.17 -1.23 -11.77
CA ILE A 97 7.30 -0.89 -10.88
C ILE A 97 8.30 0.06 -11.57
N GLY A 98 8.55 -0.12 -12.86
CA GLY A 98 9.42 0.77 -13.64
C GLY A 98 8.85 2.19 -13.73
N LEU A 99 7.55 2.30 -14.03
CA LEU A 99 6.83 3.57 -14.06
C LEU A 99 6.81 4.22 -12.68
N SER A 100 6.45 3.48 -11.63
CA SER A 100 6.41 4.03 -10.27
C SER A 100 7.79 4.58 -9.85
N THR A 101 8.88 3.89 -10.19
CA THR A 101 10.25 4.34 -9.94
C THR A 101 10.55 5.62 -10.72
N MET A 102 10.29 5.63 -12.03
CA MET A 102 10.53 6.79 -12.89
C MET A 102 9.77 8.03 -12.41
N PHE A 103 8.46 7.90 -12.19
CA PHE A 103 7.62 9.01 -11.74
C PHE A 103 7.97 9.47 -10.33
N THR A 104 8.40 8.58 -9.44
CA THR A 104 8.90 8.96 -8.11
C THR A 104 10.13 9.85 -8.22
N ILE A 105 11.08 9.53 -9.11
CA ILE A 105 12.27 10.37 -9.35
C ILE A 105 11.84 11.74 -9.90
N VAL A 106 10.93 11.77 -10.88
CA VAL A 106 10.40 13.01 -11.45
C VAL A 106 9.71 13.86 -10.38
N LEU A 107 8.89 13.26 -9.53
CA LEU A 107 8.21 13.95 -8.43
C LEU A 107 9.21 14.47 -7.41
N LEU A 108 10.26 13.71 -7.08
CA LEU A 108 11.30 14.17 -6.17
C LEU A 108 12.02 15.41 -6.71
N ILE A 109 12.33 15.42 -8.01
CA ILE A 109 12.92 16.60 -8.69
C ILE A 109 11.93 17.78 -8.68
N PHE A 110 10.66 17.53 -8.98
CA PHE A 110 9.62 18.58 -8.97
C PHE A 110 9.46 19.20 -7.57
N PHE A 111 9.45 18.37 -6.53
CA PHE A 111 9.34 18.80 -5.14
C PHE A 111 10.58 19.58 -4.68
N LEU A 112 11.78 19.26 -5.18
CA LEU A 112 13.00 20.03 -4.94
C LEU A 112 12.93 21.44 -5.53
N LEU A 113 12.42 21.56 -6.77
CA LEU A 113 12.37 22.82 -7.50
C LEU A 113 11.27 23.75 -6.99
N LEU A 114 10.09 23.22 -6.67
CA LEU A 114 8.91 24.00 -6.28
C LEU A 114 8.65 23.99 -4.76
N LYS A 115 9.64 23.59 -3.95
CA LYS A 115 9.52 23.43 -2.49
C LYS A 115 8.82 24.61 -1.80
N THR A 116 9.18 25.84 -2.16
CA THR A 116 8.67 27.07 -1.53
C THR A 116 7.19 27.30 -1.83
N THR A 117 6.76 27.09 -3.08
CA THR A 117 5.37 27.23 -3.52
C THR A 117 4.48 26.14 -2.93
N ILE A 118 4.99 24.91 -2.86
CA ILE A 118 4.24 23.79 -2.31
C ILE A 118 4.06 23.94 -0.79
N MET A 119 5.09 24.40 -0.07
CA MET A 119 4.98 24.66 1.36
C MET A 119 3.96 25.75 1.70
N SER A 120 3.91 26.83 0.94
CA SER A 120 2.95 27.91 1.17
C SER A 120 1.51 27.50 0.83
N PHE A 121 1.32 26.63 -0.18
CA PHE A 121 -0.01 26.15 -0.56
C PHE A 121 -0.56 25.10 0.42
N LEU A 122 0.29 24.18 0.88
CA LEU A 122 -0.12 23.07 1.75
C LEU A 122 0.02 23.38 3.25
N ASN A 123 0.50 24.58 3.62
CA ASN A 123 0.77 24.99 5.01
C ASN A 123 1.59 23.96 5.80
N PHE A 124 2.56 23.32 5.14
CA PHE A 124 3.41 22.34 5.81
C PHE A 124 4.35 23.01 6.81
N PRO A 125 4.47 22.49 8.05
CA PRO A 125 5.34 23.07 9.06
C PRO A 125 6.83 22.84 8.77
N GLU A 126 7.20 21.75 8.09
CA GLU A 126 8.60 21.41 7.81
C GLU A 126 8.85 20.95 6.38
N PHE A 127 9.94 21.42 5.80
CA PHE A 127 10.36 21.03 4.46
C PHE A 127 10.76 19.56 4.31
N LYS A 128 11.21 18.93 5.41
CA LYS A 128 11.67 17.54 5.39
C LYS A 128 10.53 16.57 5.13
N ILE A 129 9.35 16.87 5.65
CA ILE A 129 8.12 16.08 5.52
C ILE A 129 7.70 15.96 4.04
N LEU A 130 7.97 17.00 3.25
CA LEU A 130 7.64 17.06 1.83
C LEU A 130 8.32 15.92 1.03
N PHE A 131 9.52 15.49 1.42
CA PHE A 131 10.25 14.39 0.75
C PHE A 131 9.70 13.00 1.08
N PHE A 132 8.96 12.86 2.18
CA PHE A 132 8.32 11.59 2.51
C PHE A 132 7.16 11.26 1.58
N ILE A 133 6.53 12.26 0.96
CA ILE A 133 5.39 12.05 0.05
C ILE A 133 5.74 11.13 -1.14
N PRO A 134 6.74 11.45 -1.99
CA PRO A 134 7.07 10.61 -3.13
C PRO A 134 7.61 9.23 -2.69
N LEU A 135 8.32 9.17 -1.56
CA LEU A 135 8.84 7.91 -1.03
C LEU A 135 7.71 6.99 -0.56
N THR A 136 6.77 7.50 0.23
CA THR A 136 5.61 6.75 0.70
C THR A 136 4.71 6.35 -0.47
N ALA A 137 4.52 7.23 -1.46
CA ALA A 137 3.74 6.91 -2.66
C ALA A 137 4.36 5.76 -3.46
N PHE A 138 5.69 5.71 -3.58
CA PHE A 138 6.39 4.59 -4.21
C PHE A 138 6.16 3.26 -3.49
N ILE A 139 6.23 3.28 -2.15
CA ILE A 139 5.98 2.09 -1.32
C ILE A 139 4.53 1.63 -1.50
N GLU A 140 3.56 2.55 -1.44
CA GLU A 140 2.15 2.24 -1.65
C GLU A 140 1.86 1.69 -3.05
N ALA A 141 2.43 2.29 -4.10
CA ALA A 141 2.32 1.80 -5.47
C ALA A 141 2.88 0.38 -5.62
N THR A 142 4.02 0.11 -4.97
CA THR A 142 4.64 -1.22 -4.98
C THR A 142 3.73 -2.23 -4.28
N ILE A 143 3.23 -1.91 -3.08
CA ILE A 143 2.28 -2.73 -2.33
C ILE A 143 1.03 -3.03 -3.18
N ASN A 144 0.45 -2.01 -3.82
CA ASN A 144 -0.72 -2.18 -4.69
C ASN A 144 -0.40 -3.09 -5.88
N THR A 145 0.77 -2.94 -6.50
CA THR A 145 1.20 -3.80 -7.62
C THR A 145 1.31 -5.27 -7.17
N PHE A 146 1.84 -5.53 -5.98
CA PHE A 146 1.86 -6.86 -5.39
C PHE A 146 0.45 -7.38 -5.06
N HIS A 147 -0.44 -6.53 -4.55
CA HIS A 147 -1.83 -6.91 -4.28
C HIS A 147 -2.61 -7.28 -5.55
N TYR A 148 -2.27 -6.74 -6.71
CA TYR A 148 -2.88 -7.15 -7.99
C TYR A 148 -2.25 -8.42 -8.58
N TRP A 149 -1.07 -8.82 -8.11
CA TRP A 149 -0.39 -10.03 -8.57
C TRP A 149 -0.89 -11.30 -7.87
N PHE A 150 -1.27 -11.20 -6.59
CA PHE A 150 -1.76 -12.31 -5.76
C PHE A 150 -3.29 -12.31 -5.66
#